data_AF-A0A3B8MNA6-F1
#
_entry.id   AF-A0A3B8MNA6-F1
#
_cell.length_a   1.000
_cell.length_b   1.000
_cell.length_c   1.000
_cell.angle_alpha   90.00
_cell.angle_beta   90.00
_cell.angle_gamma   90.00
#
_symmetry.space_group_name_H-M   'P 1'
#
loop_
_entity.id
_entity.type
_entity.pdbx_description
1 polymer ?
#
loop_
_entity_poly.entity_id
_entity_poly.type
_entity_poly.pdbx_seq_one_letter_code
_entity_poly.pdbx_strand_id
1 'polypeptide(L)'
;MNVQRHGRINNRELRQRLERLSSGLRINRAAAAAGLSISEGFRAEIDGMRVSNRNTEAVINLIQTAEGALNEVSAMLIRMRELAVLSASSTINRIASVTRYNNQVLLFGLGNTADIDPTVSTALESPATGVIAVELSSAAAGNYTVIDADGTDNEITLGNGVATQTIDIGAGLDVDAVAGCVVATGTSIIPNFDRLGVEPHAGRAEDG
;
A
#
# COMPACT_ATOMS: atom_id res chain seq x y z
N MET A 1 -53.62 12.25 -90.37
CA MET A 1 -52.25 12.08 -89.83
C MET A 1 -51.95 12.92 -88.58
N ASN A 2 -52.39 14.18 -88.45
CA ASN A 2 -52.11 15.02 -87.25
C ASN A 2 -52.85 14.60 -85.97
N VAL A 3 -54.12 14.19 -86.06
CA VAL A 3 -54.91 13.75 -84.90
C VAL A 3 -54.33 12.49 -84.25
N GLN A 4 -53.81 11.56 -85.05
CA GLN A 4 -53.14 10.36 -84.56
C GLN A 4 -51.82 10.66 -83.84
N ARG A 5 -51.05 11.68 -84.28
CA ARG A 5 -49.85 12.13 -83.56
C ARG A 5 -50.20 12.78 -82.22
N HIS A 6 -51.20 13.67 -82.21
CA HIS A 6 -51.66 14.32 -80.97
C HIS A 6 -52.22 13.31 -79.96
N GLY A 7 -53.02 12.34 -80.42
CA GLY A 7 -53.52 11.26 -79.57
C GLY A 7 -52.40 10.40 -78.96
N ARG A 8 -51.34 10.11 -79.73
CA ARG A 8 -50.16 9.38 -79.24
C ARG A 8 -49.34 10.18 -78.21
N ILE A 9 -49.26 11.51 -78.35
CA ILE A 9 -48.57 12.38 -77.39
C ILE A 9 -49.36 12.45 -76.07
N ASN A 10 -50.66 12.74 -76.13
CA ASN A 10 -51.53 12.82 -74.95
C ASN A 10 -51.58 11.50 -74.17
N ASN A 11 -51.66 10.36 -74.86
CA ASN A 11 -51.68 9.05 -74.21
C ASN A 11 -50.34 8.74 -73.52
N ARG A 12 -49.21 9.21 -74.08
CA ARG A 12 -47.88 9.05 -73.50
C ARG A 12 -47.70 9.92 -72.25
N GLU A 13 -48.22 11.15 -72.27
CA GLU A 13 -48.18 12.06 -71.13
C GLU A 13 -49.10 11.61 -69.99
N LEU A 14 -50.31 11.14 -70.30
CA LEU A 14 -51.25 10.57 -69.33
C LEU A 14 -50.63 9.36 -68.61
N ARG A 15 -49.99 8.45 -69.36
CA ARG A 15 -49.26 7.31 -68.79
C ARG A 15 -48.14 7.74 -67.84
N GLN A 16 -47.44 8.83 -68.17
CA GLN A 16 -46.36 9.36 -67.33
C GLN A 16 -46.88 10.02 -66.04
N ARG A 17 -48.04 10.69 -66.10
CA ARG A 17 -48.71 11.24 -64.91
C ARG A 17 -49.24 10.12 -64.01
N LEU A 18 -49.83 9.07 -64.57
CA LEU A 18 -50.28 7.88 -63.83
C LEU A 18 -49.12 7.16 -63.13
N GLU A 19 -47.97 7.05 -63.79
CA GLU A 19 -46.76 6.45 -63.23
C GLU A 19 -46.17 7.27 -62.06
N ARG A 20 -46.21 8.60 -62.13
CA ARG A 20 -45.83 9.48 -61.01
C ARG A 20 -46.83 9.42 -59.86
N LEU A 21 -48.12 9.33 -60.17
CA LEU A 21 -49.18 9.18 -59.16
C LEU A 21 -49.06 7.84 -58.43
N SER A 22 -48.76 6.76 -59.17
CA SER A 22 -48.62 5.42 -58.61
C SER A 22 -47.37 5.23 -57.76
N SER A 23 -46.26 5.94 -58.04
CA SER A 23 -45.03 5.85 -57.24
C SER A 23 -44.89 6.94 -56.17
N GLY A 24 -45.69 7.99 -56.26
CA GLY A 24 -45.54 9.20 -55.44
C GLY A 24 -44.26 9.99 -55.73
N LEU A 25 -43.44 9.57 -56.70
CA LEU A 25 -42.14 10.18 -57.03
C LEU A 25 -42.25 11.03 -58.29
N ARG A 26 -41.79 12.28 -58.20
CA ARG A 26 -41.77 13.23 -59.33
C ARG A 26 -40.84 12.77 -60.47
N ILE A 27 -39.78 12.03 -60.13
CA ILE A 27 -38.78 11.48 -61.04
C ILE A 27 -38.91 9.95 -60.99
N ASN A 28 -39.39 9.33 -62.07
CA ASN A 28 -39.62 7.88 -62.14
C ASN A 28 -39.00 7.22 -63.39
N ARG A 29 -38.26 7.97 -64.23
CA ARG A 29 -37.60 7.46 -65.45
C ARG A 29 -36.19 8.03 -65.63
N ALA A 30 -35.31 7.24 -66.25
CA ALA A 30 -33.92 7.60 -66.61
C ALA A 30 -33.78 8.83 -67.54
N ALA A 31 -34.88 9.34 -68.12
CA ALA A 31 -34.88 10.56 -68.94
C ALA A 31 -34.53 11.85 -68.15
N ALA A 32 -34.43 11.76 -66.82
CA ALA A 32 -33.92 12.81 -65.94
C ALA A 32 -32.74 12.30 -65.07
N ALA A 33 -31.77 11.64 -65.71
CA ALA A 33 -30.62 10.98 -65.07
C ALA A 33 -29.86 11.87 -64.06
N ALA A 34 -29.77 13.18 -64.31
CA ALA A 34 -29.13 14.12 -63.37
C ALA A 34 -29.90 14.31 -62.05
N GLY A 35 -31.24 14.33 -62.09
CA GLY A 35 -32.07 14.48 -60.88
C GLY A 35 -32.26 13.18 -60.10
N LEU A 36 -32.18 12.03 -60.78
CA LEU A 36 -32.19 10.72 -60.15
C LEU A 36 -30.89 10.46 -59.37
N SER A 37 -29.73 10.78 -59.96
CA SER A 37 -28.41 10.59 -59.31
C SER A 37 -28.28 11.40 -58.02
N ILE A 38 -28.72 12.67 -58.01
CA ILE A 38 -28.72 13.51 -56.79
C ILE A 38 -29.70 12.95 -55.73
N SER A 39 -30.88 12.48 -56.17
CA SER A 39 -31.87 11.91 -55.25
C SER A 39 -31.40 10.58 -54.65
N GLU A 40 -30.69 9.75 -55.41
CA GLU A 40 -30.05 8.54 -54.91
C GLU A 40 -28.88 8.85 -53.98
N GLY A 41 -28.10 9.90 -54.27
CA GLY A 41 -27.07 10.42 -53.38
C GLY A 41 -27.63 10.84 -52.02
N PHE A 42 -28.68 11.67 -52.00
CA PHE A 42 -29.35 12.03 -50.75
C PHE A 42 -29.99 10.83 -50.05
N ARG A 43 -30.48 9.83 -50.79
CA ARG A 43 -31.02 8.61 -50.18
C ARG A 43 -29.93 7.79 -49.49
N ALA A 44 -28.77 7.64 -50.14
CA ALA A 44 -27.60 7.00 -49.57
C ALA A 44 -27.07 7.76 -48.35
N GLU A 45 -27.07 9.10 -48.38
CA GLU A 45 -26.69 9.93 -47.24
C GLU A 45 -27.68 9.80 -46.07
N ILE A 46 -28.99 9.83 -46.34
CA ILE A 46 -30.03 9.59 -45.32
C ILE A 46 -29.85 8.22 -44.68
N ASP A 47 -29.61 7.18 -45.49
CA ASP A 47 -29.38 5.83 -44.99
C ASP A 47 -28.07 5.74 -44.18
N GLY A 48 -27.03 6.44 -44.62
CA GLY A 48 -25.78 6.62 -43.88
C GLY A 48 -25.98 7.32 -42.54
N MET A 49 -26.75 8.42 -42.50
CA MET A 49 -27.13 9.13 -41.28
C MET A 49 -27.95 8.25 -40.33
N ARG A 50 -28.87 7.42 -40.85
CA ARG A 50 -29.65 6.48 -40.02
C ARG A 50 -28.78 5.40 -39.40
N VAL A 51 -27.73 4.95 -40.08
CA VAL A 51 -26.74 4.04 -39.50
C VAL A 51 -25.88 4.78 -38.48
N SER A 52 -25.40 6.00 -38.79
CA SER A 52 -24.62 6.83 -37.89
C SER A 52 -25.34 7.12 -36.57
N ASN A 53 -26.65 7.43 -36.63
CA ASN A 53 -27.48 7.64 -35.44
C ASN A 53 -27.57 6.37 -34.58
N ARG A 54 -27.84 5.21 -35.20
CA ARG A 54 -27.85 3.92 -34.47
C ARG A 54 -26.49 3.59 -33.85
N ASN A 55 -25.40 3.88 -34.55
CA ASN A 55 -24.04 3.70 -34.01
C ASN A 55 -23.78 4.65 -32.84
N THR A 56 -24.24 5.89 -32.93
CA THR A 56 -24.12 6.89 -31.85
C THR A 56 -24.92 6.47 -30.63
N GLU A 57 -26.15 5.99 -30.80
CA GLU A 57 -26.96 5.44 -29.71
C GLU A 57 -26.29 4.23 -29.04
N ALA A 58 -25.73 3.31 -29.83
CA ALA A 58 -24.97 2.18 -29.29
C ALA A 58 -23.71 2.64 -28.52
N VAL A 59 -23.00 3.66 -29.01
CA VAL A 59 -21.85 4.26 -28.31
C VAL A 59 -22.29 4.92 -27.01
N ILE A 60 -23.41 5.63 -26.99
CA ILE A 60 -23.96 6.24 -25.77
C ILE A 60 -24.26 5.17 -24.71
N ASN A 61 -24.92 4.08 -25.11
CA ASN A 61 -25.22 2.97 -24.20
C ASN A 61 -23.94 2.32 -23.64
N LEU A 62 -22.90 2.20 -24.47
CA LEU A 62 -21.60 1.69 -24.04
C LEU A 62 -20.91 2.63 -23.05
N ILE A 63 -20.91 3.94 -23.32
CA ILE A 63 -20.34 4.96 -22.45
C ILE A 63 -21.08 4.99 -21.11
N GLN A 64 -22.41 4.91 -21.09
CA GLN A 64 -23.19 4.85 -19.85
C GLN A 64 -22.82 3.61 -19.01
N THR A 65 -22.63 2.46 -19.66
CA THR A 65 -22.18 1.24 -18.97
C THR A 65 -20.76 1.42 -18.40
N ALA A 66 -19.86 2.02 -19.18
CA ALA A 66 -18.50 2.32 -18.74
C ALA A 66 -18.48 3.33 -17.58
N GLU A 67 -19.32 4.36 -17.61
CA GLU A 67 -19.45 5.35 -16.54
C GLU A 67 -20.00 4.71 -15.25
N GLY A 68 -20.99 3.82 -15.35
CA GLY A 68 -21.47 3.02 -14.22
C GLY A 68 -20.35 2.15 -13.62
N ALA A 69 -19.58 1.47 -14.46
CA ALA A 69 -18.45 0.65 -14.01
C ALA A 69 -17.34 1.50 -13.36
N LEU A 70 -17.01 2.66 -13.92
CA LEU A 70 -16.00 3.56 -13.36
C LEU A 70 -16.45 4.17 -12.02
N ASN A 71 -17.74 4.48 -11.86
CA ASN A 71 -18.29 4.91 -10.58
C ASN A 71 -18.14 3.83 -9.50
N GLU A 72 -18.39 2.56 -9.86
CA GLU A 72 -18.18 1.44 -8.93
C GLU A 72 -16.70 1.26 -8.59
N VAL A 73 -15.79 1.32 -9.58
CA VAL A 73 -14.34 1.27 -9.34
C VAL A 73 -13.88 2.41 -8.43
N SER A 74 -14.39 3.63 -8.63
CA SER A 74 -14.10 4.78 -7.78
C SER A 74 -14.56 4.54 -6.33
N ALA A 75 -15.78 4.01 -6.14
CA ALA A 75 -16.28 3.64 -4.82
C ALA A 75 -15.43 2.54 -4.16
N MET A 76 -14.98 1.54 -4.92
CA MET A 76 -14.06 0.50 -4.42
C MET A 76 -12.71 1.09 -4.00
N LEU A 77 -12.14 2.01 -4.78
CA LEU A 77 -10.87 2.68 -4.44
C LEU A 77 -11.00 3.51 -3.15
N ILE A 78 -12.12 4.22 -2.97
CA ILE A 78 -12.40 4.96 -1.73
C ILE A 78 -12.48 4.00 -0.55
N ARG A 79 -13.24 2.89 -0.67
CA ARG A 79 -13.31 1.87 0.40
C ARG A 79 -11.98 1.22 0.68
N MET A 80 -11.17 0.91 -0.34
CA MET A 80 -9.82 0.36 -0.13
C MET A 80 -8.92 1.33 0.64
N ARG A 81 -8.99 2.63 0.32
CA ARG A 81 -8.30 3.66 1.11
C ARG A 81 -8.80 3.69 2.55
N GLU A 82 -10.11 3.66 2.75
CA GLU A 82 -10.73 3.64 4.08
C GLU A 82 -10.29 2.42 4.91
N LEU A 83 -10.30 1.23 4.30
CA LEU A 83 -9.84 -0.01 4.92
C LEU A 83 -8.34 0.01 5.23
N ALA A 84 -7.50 0.58 4.37
CA ALA A 84 -6.07 0.72 4.62
C ALA A 84 -5.79 1.67 5.80
N VAL A 85 -6.53 2.79 5.89
CA VAL A 85 -6.45 3.70 7.03
C VAL A 85 -6.97 3.03 8.30
N LEU A 86 -8.09 2.30 8.21
CA LEU A 86 -8.66 1.55 9.33
C LEU A 86 -7.71 0.44 9.81
N SER A 87 -7.04 -0.28 8.91
CA SER A 87 -6.07 -1.32 9.27
C SER A 87 -4.83 -0.72 9.95
N ALA A 88 -4.33 0.42 9.46
CA ALA A 88 -3.25 1.15 10.09
C ALA A 88 -3.66 1.64 11.49
N SER A 89 -4.83 2.28 11.61
CA SER A 89 -5.35 2.80 12.87
C SER A 89 -5.66 1.71 13.90
N SER A 90 -6.28 0.60 13.49
CA SER A 90 -6.55 -0.54 14.38
C SER A 90 -5.27 -1.24 14.84
N THR A 91 -4.25 -1.33 13.98
CA THR A 91 -2.94 -1.85 14.36
C THR A 91 -2.28 -0.95 15.41
N ILE A 92 -2.28 0.38 15.19
CA ILE A 92 -1.77 1.36 16.15
C ILE A 92 -2.53 1.28 17.48
N ASN A 93 -3.85 1.17 17.46
CA ASN A 93 -4.66 1.08 18.67
C ASN A 93 -4.45 -0.26 19.39
N ARG A 94 -4.31 -1.37 18.67
CA ARG A 94 -3.98 -2.68 19.25
C ARG A 94 -2.62 -2.66 19.94
N ILE A 95 -1.60 -2.07 19.30
CA ILE A 95 -0.28 -1.89 19.93
C ILE A 95 -0.40 -1.00 21.17
N ALA A 96 -1.11 0.14 21.08
CA ALA A 96 -1.27 1.06 22.20
C ALA A 96 -2.10 0.50 23.38
N SER A 97 -2.99 -0.47 23.14
CA SER A 97 -3.84 -1.08 24.18
C SER A 97 -3.25 -2.34 24.79
N VAL A 98 -2.56 -3.19 24.02
CA VAL A 98 -1.93 -4.43 24.52
C VAL A 98 -0.65 -4.14 25.33
N THR A 99 -0.06 -2.97 25.14
CA THR A 99 1.21 -2.59 25.78
C THR A 99 1.03 -1.74 27.03
N ARG A 100 -0.12 -1.81 27.71
CA ARG A 100 -0.37 -1.05 28.94
C ARG A 100 -0.61 -1.98 30.11
N TYR A 101 0.23 -1.85 31.12
CA TYR A 101 0.03 -2.44 32.44
C TYR A 101 0.11 -1.32 33.48
N ASN A 102 -0.88 -1.24 34.37
CA ASN A 102 -0.94 -0.26 35.46
C ASN A 102 -0.64 1.20 35.03
N ASN A 103 -1.34 1.69 33.99
CA ASN A 103 -1.19 3.03 33.42
C ASN A 103 0.20 3.39 32.83
N GLN A 104 1.10 2.41 32.61
CA GLN A 104 2.39 2.64 31.96
C GLN A 104 2.48 1.92 30.62
N VAL A 105 3.10 2.57 29.62
CA VAL A 105 3.33 2.01 28.28
C VAL A 105 4.62 1.19 28.31
N LEU A 106 4.52 -0.10 28.02
CA LEU A 106 5.61 -1.07 28.19
C LEU A 106 6.53 -1.25 26.97
N LEU A 107 6.25 -0.60 25.83
CA LEU A 107 7.02 -0.71 24.59
C LEU A 107 7.13 0.67 23.97
N PHE A 108 8.32 1.24 24.04
CA PHE A 108 8.73 2.38 23.24
C PHE A 108 9.80 1.90 22.25
N GLY A 109 9.65 2.23 20.97
CA GLY A 109 10.56 1.79 19.91
C GLY A 109 10.22 0.42 19.33
N LEU A 110 10.50 0.24 18.04
CA LEU A 110 10.37 -1.04 17.35
C LEU A 110 11.39 -2.03 17.94
N GLY A 111 10.96 -2.96 18.79
CA GLY A 111 11.70 -4.20 19.02
C GLY A 111 12.32 -4.47 20.40
N ASN A 112 11.98 -3.77 21.50
CA ASN A 112 12.55 -4.06 22.83
C ASN A 112 14.10 -4.15 22.86
N THR A 113 14.78 -3.52 21.92
CA THR A 113 16.24 -3.52 21.87
C THR A 113 16.77 -2.45 22.81
N ALA A 114 17.79 -2.77 23.60
CA ALA A 114 18.53 -1.80 24.39
C ALA A 114 18.99 -0.64 23.49
N ASP A 115 18.90 0.60 23.99
CA ASP A 115 19.34 1.77 23.23
C ASP A 115 20.83 1.62 22.88
N ILE A 116 21.13 1.59 21.58
CA ILE A 116 22.47 1.37 21.04
C ILE A 116 23.23 2.68 20.82
N ASP A 117 22.67 3.82 21.23
CA ASP A 117 23.35 5.10 21.14
C ASP A 117 24.61 5.10 22.04
N PRO A 118 25.82 5.23 21.47
CA PRO A 118 27.07 5.23 22.22
C PRO A 118 27.20 6.41 23.20
N THR A 119 26.40 7.46 23.05
CA THR A 119 26.38 8.60 23.98
C THR A 119 25.57 8.32 25.25
N VAL A 120 24.80 7.23 25.26
CA VAL A 120 23.91 6.82 26.37
C VAL A 120 24.32 5.47 26.95
N SER A 121 24.94 4.58 26.16
CA SER A 121 25.39 3.25 26.62
C SER A 121 26.84 2.97 26.23
N THR A 122 27.76 3.16 27.19
CA THR A 122 29.20 2.82 27.03
C THR A 122 29.45 1.31 27.00
N ALA A 123 28.48 0.49 27.40
CA ALA A 123 28.57 -0.97 27.40
C ALA A 123 28.55 -1.60 25.99
N LEU A 124 28.23 -0.83 24.94
CA LEU A 124 28.21 -1.30 23.54
C LEU A 124 29.39 -0.81 22.69
N GLU A 125 30.25 0.09 23.20
CA GLU A 125 31.42 0.58 22.45
C GLU A 125 32.64 -0.35 22.54
N SER A 126 32.67 -1.30 23.49
CA SER A 126 33.85 -2.14 23.74
C SER A 126 33.91 -3.33 22.76
N PRO A 127 34.97 -3.43 21.93
CA PRO A 127 35.20 -4.58 21.05
C PRO A 127 35.66 -5.84 21.82
N ALA A 128 35.77 -5.77 23.15
CA ALA A 128 36.27 -6.85 24.00
C ALA A 128 35.19 -7.45 24.91
N THR A 129 34.21 -6.65 25.37
CA THR A 129 33.20 -7.04 26.37
C THR A 129 31.95 -6.17 26.23
N GLY A 130 30.75 -6.76 26.23
CA GLY A 130 29.51 -5.98 26.15
C GLY A 130 28.29 -6.74 26.69
N VAL A 131 27.21 -6.01 26.95
CA VAL A 131 25.92 -6.60 27.34
C VAL A 131 25.20 -7.02 26.06
N ILE A 132 24.94 -8.33 25.92
CA ILE A 132 24.30 -8.90 24.71
C ILE A 132 22.78 -9.01 24.86
N ALA A 133 22.29 -9.10 26.10
CA ALA A 133 20.87 -9.17 26.43
C ALA A 133 20.63 -8.73 27.88
N VAL A 134 19.43 -8.23 28.17
CA VAL A 134 18.97 -7.92 29.52
C VAL A 134 17.57 -8.51 29.71
N GLU A 135 17.44 -9.40 30.69
CA GLU A 135 16.15 -9.94 31.09
C GLU A 135 15.71 -9.30 32.42
N LEU A 136 14.41 -9.02 32.53
CA LEU A 136 13.81 -8.39 33.71
C LEU A 136 12.77 -9.34 34.30
N SER A 137 12.95 -9.72 35.56
CA SER A 137 12.01 -10.57 36.29
C SER A 137 11.64 -9.90 37.61
N SER A 138 10.41 -9.40 37.69
CA SER A 138 9.86 -8.77 38.91
C SER A 138 10.62 -7.51 39.39
N ALA A 139 11.45 -6.88 38.55
CA ALA A 139 12.09 -5.60 38.84
C ALA A 139 11.05 -4.47 39.02
N ALA A 140 11.27 -3.59 39.99
CA ALA A 140 10.44 -2.39 40.16
C ALA A 140 10.68 -1.40 39.01
N ALA A 141 9.66 -0.63 38.62
CA ALA A 141 9.83 0.39 37.59
C ALA A 141 10.82 1.48 38.05
N GLY A 142 11.82 1.78 37.22
CA GLY A 142 12.84 2.77 37.53
C GLY A 142 14.03 2.71 36.57
N ASN A 143 14.96 3.65 36.73
CA ASN A 143 16.21 3.64 35.97
C ASN A 143 17.21 2.74 36.67
N TYR A 144 17.73 1.73 35.98
CA TYR A 144 18.81 0.87 36.47
C TYR A 144 20.10 1.21 35.73
N THR A 145 21.14 1.53 36.48
CA THR A 145 22.49 1.77 35.96
C THR A 145 23.36 0.57 36.28
N VAL A 146 23.92 -0.04 35.24
CA VAL A 146 25.00 -1.02 35.35
C VAL A 146 26.31 -0.23 35.40
N ILE A 147 27.10 -0.41 36.44
CA ILE A 147 28.37 0.28 36.66
C ILE A 147 29.45 -0.77 36.91
N ASP A 148 30.51 -0.68 36.13
CA ASP A 148 31.83 -1.22 36.42
C ASP A 148 32.71 0.00 36.75
N ALA A 149 32.97 0.24 38.03
CA ALA A 149 33.59 1.47 38.52
C ALA A 149 35.12 1.39 38.48
N ASP A 150 35.67 0.20 38.77
CA ASP A 150 37.09 -0.06 38.87
C ASP A 150 37.43 -1.27 37.99
N GLY A 151 38.07 -1.05 36.84
CA GLY A 151 38.36 -2.12 35.87
C GLY A 151 39.38 -3.19 36.31
N THR A 152 39.59 -3.38 37.61
CA THR A 152 40.51 -4.34 38.22
C THR A 152 39.90 -5.18 39.34
N ASP A 153 38.69 -4.88 39.80
CA ASP A 153 38.07 -5.56 40.95
C ASP A 153 37.21 -6.77 40.55
N ASN A 154 36.97 -6.97 39.26
CA ASN A 154 36.12 -8.02 38.70
C ASN A 154 34.67 -7.96 39.19
N GLU A 155 34.19 -6.79 39.61
CA GLU A 155 32.86 -6.59 40.14
C GLU A 155 31.95 -5.89 39.11
N ILE A 156 30.70 -6.34 39.04
CA ILE A 156 29.64 -5.62 38.32
C ILE A 156 28.59 -5.17 39.33
N THR A 157 28.27 -3.88 39.33
CA THR A 157 27.24 -3.30 40.20
C THR A 157 26.02 -2.89 39.39
N LEU A 158 24.83 -3.31 39.81
CA LEU A 158 23.56 -2.70 39.37
C LEU A 158 23.01 -1.81 40.48
N GLY A 159 22.46 -0.67 40.09
CA GLY A 159 21.81 0.24 41.02
C GLY A 159 20.63 0.98 40.40
N ASN A 160 19.65 1.34 41.21
CA ASN A 160 18.50 2.16 40.79
C ASN A 160 18.42 3.52 41.52
N GLY A 161 19.55 3.97 42.08
CA GLY A 161 19.64 5.18 42.90
C GLY A 161 19.11 5.04 44.34
N VAL A 162 18.46 3.92 44.69
CA VAL A 162 17.95 3.63 46.04
C VAL A 162 18.59 2.37 46.62
N ALA A 163 18.72 1.31 45.81
CA ALA A 163 19.38 0.07 46.16
C ALA A 163 20.44 -0.26 45.12
N THR A 164 21.53 -0.88 45.58
CA THR A 164 22.60 -1.42 44.74
C THR A 164 22.86 -2.89 45.09
N GLN A 165 23.28 -3.66 44.10
CA GLN A 165 23.79 -5.01 44.29
C GLN A 165 25.04 -5.16 43.44
N THR A 166 26.12 -5.60 44.08
CA THR A 166 27.41 -5.85 43.45
C THR A 166 27.67 -7.36 43.42
N ILE A 167 28.11 -7.86 42.29
CA ILE A 167 28.41 -9.28 42.06
C ILE A 167 29.86 -9.37 41.57
N ASP A 168 30.68 -10.15 42.28
CA ASP A 168 32.01 -10.55 41.84
C ASP A 168 31.86 -11.66 40.77
N ILE A 169 32.37 -11.38 39.58
CA ILE A 169 32.36 -12.29 38.43
C ILE A 169 33.75 -12.88 38.14
N GLY A 170 34.74 -12.62 38.99
CA GLY A 170 36.15 -12.99 38.77
C GLY A 170 36.40 -14.48 38.57
N ALA A 171 35.58 -15.36 39.15
CA ALA A 171 35.69 -16.81 38.94
C ALA A 171 35.28 -17.26 37.52
N GLY A 172 34.54 -16.43 36.79
CA GLY A 172 34.12 -16.67 35.40
C GLY A 172 34.96 -15.92 34.36
N LEU A 173 35.87 -15.05 34.81
CA LEU A 173 36.79 -14.32 33.93
C LEU A 173 38.09 -15.11 33.75
N ASP A 174 38.66 -15.05 32.56
CA ASP A 174 39.99 -15.60 32.27
C ASP A 174 41.05 -14.55 32.65
N VAL A 175 42.07 -14.97 33.39
CA VAL A 175 43.11 -14.06 33.90
C VAL A 175 44.23 -14.00 32.87
N ASP A 176 44.14 -13.06 31.92
CA ASP A 176 45.25 -12.80 31.00
C ASP A 176 46.27 -11.87 31.68
N ALA A 177 47.49 -12.37 31.88
CA ALA A 177 48.54 -11.72 32.64
C ALA A 177 49.00 -10.35 32.06
N VAL A 178 48.57 -10.00 30.84
CA VAL A 178 48.98 -8.77 30.13
C VAL A 178 47.86 -7.71 30.09
N ALA A 179 46.59 -8.09 30.27
CA ALA A 179 45.44 -7.19 30.06
C ALA A 179 44.41 -7.17 31.22
N GLY A 180 44.62 -7.95 32.28
CA GLY A 180 43.64 -8.11 33.36
C GLY A 180 42.69 -9.28 33.10
N CYS A 181 41.62 -9.37 33.89
CA CYS A 181 40.62 -10.42 33.76
C CYS A 181 39.70 -10.11 32.57
N VAL A 182 39.69 -10.96 31.54
CA VAL A 182 38.90 -10.77 30.30
C VAL A 182 37.91 -11.91 30.15
N VAL A 183 36.76 -11.66 29.54
CA VAL A 183 35.82 -12.72 29.14
C VAL A 183 36.44 -13.51 27.99
N ALA A 184 36.74 -14.79 28.20
CA ALA A 184 37.26 -15.66 27.14
C ALA A 184 36.26 -15.79 25.98
N THR A 185 36.76 -15.90 24.75
CA THR A 185 35.92 -16.05 23.55
C THR A 185 34.96 -17.24 23.70
N GLY A 186 33.67 -17.02 23.42
CA GLY A 186 32.61 -18.02 23.56
C GLY A 186 32.13 -18.25 25.00
N THR A 187 32.67 -17.54 26.00
CA THR A 187 32.21 -17.59 27.39
C THR A 187 31.11 -16.56 27.63
N SER A 188 30.07 -16.96 28.34
CA SER A 188 29.02 -16.07 28.82
C SER A 188 28.90 -16.17 30.34
N ILE A 189 28.74 -15.01 30.98
CA ILE A 189 28.53 -14.88 32.42
C ILE A 189 27.15 -14.29 32.62
N ILE A 190 26.34 -14.94 33.46
CA ILE A 190 25.00 -14.52 33.82
C ILE A 190 24.98 -14.10 35.29
N PRO A 191 25.27 -12.82 35.60
CA PRO A 191 25.11 -12.29 36.94
C PRO A 191 23.62 -12.09 37.29
N ASN A 192 23.17 -12.64 38.42
CA ASN A 192 21.78 -12.51 38.89
C ASN A 192 21.64 -11.42 39.96
N PHE A 193 21.00 -10.30 39.61
CA PHE A 193 20.72 -9.21 40.54
C PHE A 193 19.33 -9.35 41.18
N ASP A 194 19.09 -10.46 41.89
CA ASP A 194 17.81 -10.82 42.53
C ASP A 194 17.28 -9.73 43.49
N ARG A 195 18.16 -8.95 44.13
CA ARG A 195 17.72 -7.83 44.98
C ARG A 195 17.09 -6.68 44.18
N LEU A 196 17.32 -6.65 42.87
CA LEU A 196 16.83 -5.66 41.93
C LEU A 196 15.89 -6.24 40.85
N GLY A 197 15.80 -7.58 40.73
CA GLY A 197 14.95 -8.28 39.75
C GLY A 197 15.46 -8.24 38.30
N VAL A 198 16.78 -8.08 38.10
CA VAL A 198 17.39 -7.88 36.77
C VAL A 198 18.47 -8.95 36.52
N GLU A 199 18.50 -9.49 35.30
CA GLU A 199 19.47 -10.51 34.86
C GLU A 199 20.10 -10.09 33.50
N PRO A 200 21.23 -9.36 33.52
CA PRO A 200 21.97 -9.02 32.31
C PRO A 200 22.89 -10.19 31.91
N HIS A 201 23.05 -10.38 30.60
CA HIS A 201 23.93 -11.39 30.02
C HIS A 201 25.18 -10.71 29.42
N ALA A 202 26.38 -11.13 29.84
CA ALA A 202 27.64 -10.64 29.31
C ALA A 202 28.31 -11.70 28.42
N GLY A 203 28.88 -11.31 27.28
CA GLY A 203 29.60 -12.21 26.36
C GLY A 203 30.30 -11.46 25.21
N ARG A 204 31.30 -12.11 24.58
CA ARG A 204 31.95 -11.60 23.36
C ARG A 204 31.24 -12.13 22.11
N ALA A 205 30.82 -11.24 21.21
CA ALA A 205 30.22 -11.62 19.93
C ALA A 205 31.23 -12.40 19.08
N GLU A 206 30.85 -13.59 18.62
CA GLU A 206 31.65 -14.33 17.63
C GLU A 206 31.39 -13.72 16.24
N ASP A 207 32.47 -13.42 15.52
CA ASP A 207 32.44 -12.75 14.21
C ASP A 207 31.52 -13.50 13.23
N GLY A 208 30.46 -12.83 12.80
CA GLY A 208 29.58 -13.19 11.68
C GLY A 208 29.44 -12.02 10.71
#